data_AF-A0A958N180-F1
#
_entry.id   AF-A0A958N180-F1
#
_cell.length_a   1.000
_cell.length_b   1.000
_cell.length_c   1.000
_cell.angle_alpha   90.00
_cell.angle_beta   90.00
_cell.angle_gamma   90.00
#
_symmetry.space_group_name_H-M   'P 1'
#
loop_
_entity.id
_entity.type
_entity.pdbx_description
1 polymer ?
#
loop_
_entity_poly.entity_id
_entity_poly.type
_entity_poly.pdbx_seq_one_letter_code
_entity_poly.pdbx_strand_id
1 'polypeptide(L)'
;MKAIKKNKGQMVIEMILVMTVLLSLVGLVRSSLQSSEVFKTLVQGPWRVLSGMITSGTWDSPSEAVRWHPAYYDNHGSLRGDDGQ
;
A
#
# COMPACT_ATOMS: atom_id res chain seq x y z
N MET A 1 25.80 51.07 -23.54
CA MET A 1 25.24 50.05 -24.46
C MET A 1 23.81 49.75 -24.04
N LYS A 2 22.80 50.06 -24.86
CA LYS A 2 21.38 49.76 -24.55
C LYS A 2 21.09 48.31 -24.93
N ALA A 3 20.66 47.49 -23.98
CA ALA A 3 20.18 46.14 -24.25
C ALA A 3 18.93 46.21 -25.15
N ILE A 4 19.00 45.57 -26.32
CA ILE A 4 17.87 45.45 -27.24
C ILE A 4 16.89 44.45 -26.62
N LYS A 5 15.78 44.94 -26.02
CA LYS A 5 14.68 44.08 -25.54
C LYS A 5 13.92 43.51 -26.74
N LYS A 6 14.17 42.26 -27.09
CA LYS A 6 13.32 41.48 -28.01
C LYS A 6 12.28 40.71 -27.18
N ASN A 7 11.11 41.32 -26.98
CA ASN A 7 10.03 40.76 -26.15
C ASN A 7 9.13 39.74 -26.87
N LYS A 8 9.28 39.55 -28.19
CA LYS A 8 8.46 38.61 -28.96
C LYS A 8 9.07 37.21 -28.86
N GLY A 9 8.36 36.28 -28.21
CA GLY A 9 8.78 34.89 -28.02
C GLY A 9 9.26 34.54 -26.61
N GLN A 10 9.66 35.54 -25.80
CA GLN A 10 10.07 35.34 -24.41
C GLN A 10 8.94 34.72 -23.58
N MET A 11 7.71 35.19 -23.76
CA MET A 11 6.52 34.64 -23.08
C MET A 11 6.30 33.15 -23.39
N VAL A 12 6.57 32.72 -24.62
CA VAL A 12 6.40 31.30 -25.01
C VAL A 12 7.45 30.44 -24.33
N ILE A 13 8.70 30.91 -24.31
CA ILE A 13 9.81 30.20 -23.65
C ILE A 13 9.57 30.14 -22.14
N GLU A 14 9.09 31.21 -21.53
CA GLU A 14 8.74 31.25 -20.10
C GLU A 14 7.61 30.28 -19.75
N MET A 15 6.56 30.17 -20.59
CA MET A 15 5.51 29.19 -20.36
C MET A 15 6.00 27.75 -20.50
N ILE A 16 6.87 27.46 -21.46
CA ILE A 16 7.48 26.13 -21.60
C ILE A 16 8.34 25.82 -20.36
N LEU A 17 9.11 26.79 -19.87
CA LEU A 17 9.93 26.64 -18.67
C LEU A 17 9.07 26.35 -17.42
N VAL A 18 7.94 27.04 -17.27
CA VAL A 18 7.00 26.79 -16.18
C VAL A 18 6.38 25.39 -16.31
N MET A 19 5.98 24.99 -17.52
CA MET A 19 5.44 23.65 -17.76
C MET A 19 6.45 22.55 -17.44
N THR A 20 7.72 22.69 -17.83
CA THR A 20 8.74 21.66 -17.54
C THR A 20 9.02 21.55 -16.04
N VAL A 21 9.03 22.66 -15.31
CA VAL A 21 9.15 22.67 -13.84
C VAL A 21 7.94 22.01 -13.17
N LEU A 22 6.72 22.26 -13.65
CA LEU A 22 5.53 21.62 -13.10
C LEU A 22 5.53 20.10 -13.37
N LEU A 23 5.93 19.68 -14.56
CA LEU A 23 6.03 18.26 -14.91
C LEU A 23 7.09 17.54 -14.06
N SER A 24 8.22 18.20 -13.75
CA SER A 24 9.23 17.61 -12.86
C SER A 24 8.73 17.48 -11.42
N LEU A 25 8.03 18.49 -10.91
CA LEU A 25 7.36 18.45 -9.59
C LEU A 25 6.35 17.31 -9.50
N VAL A 26 5.50 17.13 -10.52
CA VAL A 26 4.54 16.02 -10.58
C VAL A 26 5.27 14.67 -10.57
N GLY A 27 6.38 14.55 -11.30
CA GLY A 27 7.24 13.36 -11.28
C GLY A 27 7.77 13.03 -9.88
N LEU A 28 8.25 14.04 -9.14
CA LEU A 28 8.75 13.89 -7.78
C LEU A 28 7.65 13.45 -6.80
N VAL A 29 6.47 14.08 -6.88
CA VAL A 29 5.32 13.70 -6.04
C VAL A 29 4.89 12.26 -6.32
N ARG A 30 4.79 11.86 -7.60
CA ARG A 30 4.44 10.49 -7.97
C ARG A 30 5.45 9.47 -7.43
N SER A 31 6.74 9.76 -7.56
CA SER A 31 7.80 8.91 -7.03
C SER A 31 7.72 8.78 -5.51
N SER A 32 7.48 9.89 -4.80
CA SER A 32 7.30 9.88 -3.35
C SER A 32 6.09 9.06 -2.91
N LEU A 33 4.95 9.19 -3.60
CA LEU A 33 3.73 8.43 -3.29
C LEU A 33 3.89 6.92 -3.53
N GLN A 34 4.52 6.52 -4.64
CA GLN A 34 4.81 5.11 -4.94
C GLN A 34 5.78 4.49 -3.92
N SER A 35 6.70 5.30 -3.40
CA SER A 35 7.66 4.89 -2.37
C SER A 35 7.08 4.94 -0.96
N SER A 36 5.90 5.54 -0.77
CA SER A 36 5.28 5.60 0.54
C SER A 36 4.71 4.22 0.90
N GLU A 37 5.50 3.46 1.64
CA GLU A 37 5.06 2.28 2.40
C GLU A 37 3.85 2.61 3.29
N VAL A 38 3.59 3.88 3.58
CA VAL A 38 2.41 4.39 4.30
C VAL A 38 1.10 4.04 3.57
N PHE A 39 1.00 4.27 2.26
CA PHE A 39 -0.23 3.94 1.52
C PHE A 39 -0.43 2.42 1.42
N LYS A 40 0.67 1.68 1.23
CA LYS A 40 0.65 0.21 1.29
C LYS A 40 0.20 -0.28 2.66
N THR A 41 0.70 0.30 3.75
CA THR A 41 0.36 -0.10 5.12
C THR A 41 -1.10 0.21 5.46
N LEU A 42 -1.63 1.36 5.02
CA LEU A 42 -3.03 1.74 5.22
C LEU A 42 -4.01 0.80 4.51
N VAL A 43 -3.70 0.37 3.29
CA VAL A 43 -4.59 -0.50 2.49
C VAL A 43 -4.35 -1.99 2.78
N GLN A 44 -3.09 -2.42 2.85
CA GLN A 44 -2.73 -3.82 3.05
C GLN A 44 -2.86 -4.26 4.50
N GLY A 45 -2.73 -3.35 5.48
CA GLY A 45 -2.82 -3.67 6.90
C GLY A 45 -4.13 -4.38 7.27
N PRO A 46 -5.30 -3.77 7.03
CA PRO A 46 -6.59 -4.40 7.34
C PRO A 46 -6.81 -5.71 6.57
N TRP A 47 -6.45 -5.75 5.27
CA TRP A 47 -6.61 -6.96 4.45
C TRP A 47 -5.70 -8.11 4.88
N ARG A 48 -4.52 -7.80 5.42
CA ARG A 48 -3.60 -8.80 5.97
C ARG A 48 -4.18 -9.45 7.23
N VAL A 49 -4.81 -8.67 8.11
CA VAL A 49 -5.47 -9.21 9.31
C VAL A 49 -6.72 -10.02 8.93
N LEU A 50 -7.51 -9.53 7.97
CA LEU A 50 -8.69 -10.25 7.45
C LEU A 50 -8.34 -11.60 6.84
N SER A 51 -7.23 -11.70 6.11
CA SER A 51 -6.80 -12.99 5.54
C SER A 51 -6.37 -14.00 6.61
N GLY A 52 -5.76 -13.56 7.72
CA GLY A 52 -5.49 -14.44 8.86
C GLY A 52 -6.77 -14.97 9.51
N MET A 53 -7.78 -14.12 9.64
CA MET A 53 -9.10 -14.50 10.18
C MET A 53 -9.82 -15.49 9.28
N ILE A 54 -9.85 -15.26 7.96
CA ILE A 54 -10.47 -16.17 7.00
C ILE A 54 -9.81 -17.55 7.04
N THR A 55 -8.48 -17.58 7.20
CA THR A 55 -7.72 -18.83 7.10
C THR A 55 -7.75 -19.62 8.42
N SER A 56 -7.58 -18.97 9.57
CA SER A 56 -7.36 -19.62 10.86
C SER A 56 -8.39 -19.27 11.94
N GLY A 57 -9.31 -18.35 11.65
CA GLY A 57 -10.27 -17.81 12.62
C GLY A 57 -9.69 -16.78 13.59
N THR A 58 -8.41 -16.42 13.46
CA THR A 58 -7.73 -15.47 14.37
C THR A 58 -7.45 -14.13 13.72
N TRP A 59 -7.60 -13.04 14.48
CA TRP A 59 -7.40 -11.66 14.00
C TRP A 59 -5.93 -11.25 13.97
N ASP A 60 -5.10 -12.06 13.32
CA ASP A 60 -3.66 -11.85 13.24
C ASP A 60 -3.15 -11.91 11.80
N SER A 61 -1.87 -11.58 11.61
CA SER A 61 -1.22 -11.75 10.31
C SER A 61 -1.23 -13.22 9.89
N PRO A 62 -1.35 -13.58 8.60
CA PRO A 62 -1.50 -14.98 8.17
C PRO A 62 -0.37 -15.90 8.67
N SER A 63 0.85 -15.37 8.79
CA SER A 63 2.01 -16.08 9.33
C SER A 63 1.86 -16.47 10.80
N GLU A 64 1.22 -15.63 11.61
CA GLU A 64 0.97 -15.88 13.03
C GLU A 64 -0.31 -16.69 13.22
N ALA A 65 -1.31 -16.43 12.37
CA ALA A 65 -2.61 -17.07 12.36
C ALA A 65 -2.50 -18.60 12.12
N VAL A 66 -1.59 -19.04 11.25
CA VAL A 66 -1.34 -20.47 10.97
C VAL A 66 -0.98 -21.26 12.24
N ARG A 67 -0.25 -20.65 13.19
CA ARG A 67 0.13 -21.32 14.44
C ARG A 67 -1.07 -21.74 15.29
N TRP A 68 -2.16 -20.99 15.19
CA TRP A 68 -3.37 -21.19 15.97
C TRP A 68 -4.49 -21.89 15.18
N HIS A 69 -4.20 -22.39 13.98
CA HIS A 69 -5.21 -23.02 13.13
C HIS A 69 -5.61 -24.40 13.70
N PRO A 70 -6.92 -24.69 13.86
CA PRO A 70 -7.45 -25.91 14.49
C PRO A 70 -6.84 -27.23 14.00
N ALA A 71 -6.46 -27.30 12.72
CA ALA A 71 -5.83 -28.48 12.12
C ALA A 71 -4.39 -28.78 12.58
N TYR A 72 -3.69 -27.83 13.19
CA TYR A 72 -2.32 -28.03 13.70
C TYR A 72 -2.28 -28.30 15.21
N TYR A 73 -3.40 -28.19 15.92
CA TYR A 73 -3.44 -28.70 17.29
C TYR A 73 -3.48 -30.22 17.26
N ASP A 74 -2.79 -30.81 18.23
CA ASP A 74 -2.81 -32.24 18.48
C ASP A 74 -4.18 -32.59 19.09
N ASN A 75 -5.21 -32.59 18.25
CA ASN A 75 -6.57 -32.93 18.64
C ASN A 75 -6.58 -34.42 18.96
N HIS A 76 -6.64 -34.73 20.25
CA HIS A 76 -6.85 -36.08 20.72
C HIS A 76 -8.28 -36.43 20.31
N GLY A 77 -8.40 -37.23 19.24
CA GLY A 77 -9.70 -37.66 18.75
C GLY A 77 -10.43 -38.39 19.88
N SER A 78 -11.50 -37.77 20.40
CA SER A 78 -12.42 -38.50 21.26
C SER A 78 -13.05 -39.59 20.41
N LEU A 79 -12.61 -40.84 20.58
CA LEU A 79 -13.23 -42.02 19.97
C LEU A 79 -14.65 -42.26 20.49
N ARG A 80 -15.06 -41.54 21.53
CA ARG A 80 -16.39 -41.57 22.10
C ARG A 80 -17.10 -40.27 21.71
N GLY A 81 -17.88 -40.35 20.64
CA GLY A 81 -18.82 -39.30 20.28
C GLY A 81 -19.84 -39.13 21.40
N ASP A 82 -20.21 -37.89 21.64
CA ASP A 82 -21.29 -37.39 22.50
C ASP A 82 -22.47 -38.36 22.52
N ASP A 83 -22.46 -39.31 23.47
CA ASP A 83 -23.57 -40.19 23.76
C ASP A 83 -24.59 -39.38 24.54
N GLY A 84 -25.41 -38.62 23.81
CA GLY A 84 -26.59 -37.95 24.33
C GLY A 84 -27.56 -38.97 24.94
N GLN A 85 -27.39 -39.23 26.24
CA GLN A 85 -28.41 -39.69 27.20
C GLN A 85 -28.10 -39.16 28.60
#